data_AF-A0A2C9KPC2-F1
#
_entry.id   AF-A0A2C9KPC2-F1
#
_cell.length_a   1.000
_cell.length_b   1.000
_cell.length_c   1.000
_cell.angle_alpha   90.00
_cell.angle_beta   90.00
_cell.angle_gamma   90.00
#
_symmetry.space_group_name_H-M   'P 1'
#
loop_
_entity.id
_entity.type
_entity.pdbx_description
1 polymer ?
#
loop_
_entity_poly.entity_id
_entity_poly.type
_entity_poly.pdbx_seq_one_letter_code
_entity_poly.pdbx_strand_id
1 'polypeptide(L)'
;MARVNSVIVGLILASTLRISVSQSDPQAEIKRLKNVISALGRQVMLQQFAQEEKLRSDGWSGLKQIRVDNDGPRNYHTNSHSGGSMGAIHDHSNNQITVGQGEGQFVLNGVEFRTRHNDYQLRMPSPKSSAYHVMSEIPFPPVPRQVLEKPSVQEQ
;
A
#
# COMPACT_ATOMS: atom_id res chain seq x y z
N MET A 1 46.85 65.46 49.65
CA MET A 1 45.45 65.34 49.18
C MET A 1 45.46 65.02 47.69
N ALA A 2 44.69 64.01 47.30
CA ALA A 2 44.81 63.23 46.07
C ALA A 2 44.37 63.94 44.77
N ARG A 3 44.92 63.48 43.64
CA ARG A 3 44.33 63.30 42.28
C ARG A 3 45.47 63.01 41.29
N VAL A 4 45.39 62.21 40.22
CA VAL A 4 44.44 61.27 39.61
C VAL A 4 45.30 60.55 38.55
N ASN A 5 45.22 59.23 38.47
CA ASN A 5 45.99 58.42 37.50
C ASN A 5 45.63 58.78 36.06
N SER A 6 46.64 59.09 35.27
CA SER A 6 46.58 59.20 33.82
C SER A 6 47.40 58.07 33.19
N VAL A 7 47.07 57.77 31.93
CA VAL A 7 47.80 56.98 30.93
C VAL A 7 47.09 55.68 30.51
N ILE A 8 46.42 55.87 29.38
CA ILE A 8 45.91 54.98 28.36
C ILE A 8 47.08 54.24 27.67
N VAL A 9 46.80 53.09 27.05
CA VAL A 9 47.49 52.48 25.87
C VAL A 9 48.46 51.33 26.14
N GLY A 10 48.18 50.16 25.52
CA GLY A 10 49.14 49.08 25.21
C GLY A 10 48.77 47.73 25.85
N LEU A 11 47.80 46.95 25.37
CA LEU A 11 47.78 46.23 24.09
C LEU A 11 48.97 45.26 23.90
N ILE A 12 48.95 44.15 24.65
CA ILE A 12 49.40 42.82 24.17
C ILE A 12 48.42 41.80 24.81
N LEU A 13 47.23 41.61 24.22
CA LEU A 13 47.00 40.57 23.21
C LEU A 13 47.50 39.17 23.64
N ALA A 14 47.15 38.75 24.86
CA ALA A 14 47.11 37.34 25.25
C ALA A 14 45.66 36.88 25.50
N SER A 15 44.72 37.39 24.69
CA SER A 15 43.43 36.70 24.50
C SER A 15 43.75 35.42 23.76
N THR A 16 43.93 34.34 24.52
CA THR A 16 43.93 32.97 24.04
C THR A 16 42.62 32.73 23.29
N LEU A 17 42.61 33.05 22.00
CA LEU A 17 41.63 32.54 21.07
C LEU A 17 41.94 31.05 20.96
N ARG A 18 41.41 30.27 21.91
CA ARG A 18 41.24 28.84 21.71
C ARG A 18 40.31 28.75 20.51
N ILE A 19 40.90 28.52 19.33
CA ILE A 19 40.20 27.86 18.24
C ILE A 19 39.83 26.51 18.84
N SER A 20 38.63 26.44 19.42
CA SER A 20 37.96 25.18 19.68
C SER A 20 37.73 24.57 18.32
N VAL A 21 38.76 23.89 17.78
CA VAL A 21 38.53 22.84 16.81
C VAL A 21 37.56 21.93 17.52
N SER A 22 36.30 21.97 17.10
CA SER A 22 35.32 20.96 17.47
C SER A 22 35.87 19.67 16.89
N GLN A 23 36.70 18.98 17.66
CA GLN A 23 36.98 17.58 17.44
C GLN A 23 35.62 16.92 17.60
N SER A 24 34.98 16.60 16.48
CA SER A 24 33.92 15.62 16.47
C SER A 24 34.43 14.42 17.25
N ASP A 25 33.81 14.13 18.39
CA ASP A 25 34.19 12.99 19.22
C ASP A 25 34.30 11.76 18.32
N PRO A 26 35.50 11.18 18.13
CA PRO A 26 35.69 10.04 17.24
C PRO A 26 34.76 8.89 17.61
N GLN A 27 34.41 8.76 18.89
CA GLN A 27 33.46 7.75 19.37
C GLN A 27 32.02 8.06 18.95
N ALA A 28 31.62 9.34 18.95
CA ALA A 28 30.33 9.76 18.45
C ALA A 28 30.19 9.51 16.93
N GLU A 29 31.25 9.77 16.16
CA GLU A 29 31.25 9.49 14.72
C GLU A 29 31.25 7.99 14.43
N ILE A 30 32.03 7.19 15.16
CA ILE A 30 31.98 5.72 15.07
C ILE A 30 30.58 5.20 15.41
N LYS A 31 29.93 5.73 16.44
CA LYS A 31 28.56 5.34 16.82
C LYS A 31 27.56 5.70 15.74
N ARG A 32 27.68 6.89 15.14
CA ARG A 32 26.85 7.32 14.01
C ARG A 32 27.04 6.40 12.81
N LEU A 33 28.28 6.10 12.43
CA LEU A 33 28.60 5.20 11.32
C LEU A 33 28.04 3.80 11.55
N LYS A 34 28.14 3.26 12.78
CA LYS A 34 27.50 1.99 13.16
C LYS A 34 25.99 2.01 12.97
N ASN A 35 25.33 3.10 13.36
CA ASN A 35 23.89 3.26 13.18
C ASN A 35 23.50 3.34 11.70
N VAL A 36 24.26 4.08 10.89
CA VAL A 36 24.04 4.19 9.45
C VAL A 36 24.23 2.84 8.78
N ILE A 37 25.30 2.10 9.10
CA ILE A 37 25.54 0.75 8.56
C ILE A 37 24.42 -0.21 8.98
N SER A 38 23.95 -0.14 10.22
CA SER A 38 22.83 -0.98 10.70
C SER A 38 21.53 -0.66 9.96
N ALA A 39 21.21 0.62 9.79
CA ALA A 39 20.04 1.07 9.04
C ALA A 39 20.13 0.66 7.55
N LEU A 40 21.31 0.83 6.94
CA LEU A 40 21.58 0.42 5.56
C LEU A 40 21.45 -1.09 5.41
N GLY A 41 22.01 -1.87 6.33
CA GLY A 41 21.90 -3.33 6.34
C GLY A 41 20.43 -3.79 6.43
N ARG A 42 19.63 -3.16 7.29
CA ARG A 42 18.19 -3.42 7.35
C ARG A 42 17.48 -3.06 6.05
N GLN A 43 17.81 -1.92 5.46
CA GLN A 43 17.23 -1.48 4.20
C GLN A 43 17.58 -2.42 3.04
N VAL A 44 18.84 -2.90 2.95
CA VAL A 44 19.27 -3.87 1.94
C VAL A 44 18.52 -5.19 2.11
N MET A 45 18.35 -5.69 3.34
CA MET A 45 17.55 -6.90 3.57
C MET A 45 16.08 -6.73 3.14
N LEU A 46 15.46 -5.59 3.44
CA LEU A 46 14.08 -5.30 3.00
C LEU A 46 13.98 -5.18 1.47
N GLN A 47 14.97 -4.57 0.82
CA GLN A 47 15.03 -4.50 -0.64
C GLN A 47 15.19 -5.89 -1.27
N GLN A 48 16.06 -6.73 -0.71
CA GLN A 48 16.26 -8.10 -1.18
C GLN A 48 14.95 -8.90 -1.08
N PHE A 49 14.26 -8.83 0.05
CA PHE A 49 12.97 -9.49 0.24
C PHE A 49 11.92 -9.01 -0.78
N ALA A 50 11.84 -7.70 -1.03
CA ALA A 50 10.93 -7.15 -2.02
C ALA A 50 11.24 -7.61 -3.46
N GLN A 51 12.53 -7.73 -3.82
CA GLN A 51 12.94 -8.24 -5.14
C GLN A 51 12.63 -9.74 -5.30
N GLU A 52 12.84 -10.54 -4.27
CA GLU A 52 12.49 -11.97 -4.29
C GLU A 52 10.98 -12.17 -4.44
N GLU A 53 10.18 -11.39 -3.70
CA GLU A 53 8.72 -11.44 -3.81
C GLU A 53 8.25 -11.00 -5.20
N LYS A 54 8.87 -9.97 -5.75
CA LYS A 54 8.61 -9.54 -7.13
C LYS A 54 8.96 -10.63 -8.13
N LEU A 55 10.16 -11.21 -8.08
CA LEU A 55 10.58 -12.25 -9.01
C LEU A 55 9.67 -13.50 -8.95
N ARG A 56 9.23 -13.86 -7.74
CA ARG A 56 8.29 -14.98 -7.52
C ARG A 56 6.90 -14.70 -8.12
N SER A 57 6.50 -13.43 -8.12
CA SER A 57 5.20 -12.97 -8.64
C SER A 57 5.22 -12.70 -10.15
N ASP A 58 6.31 -12.18 -10.70
CA ASP A 58 6.42 -11.73 -12.09
C ASP A 58 6.40 -12.90 -13.11
N GLY A 59 6.80 -14.10 -12.68
CA GLY A 59 6.85 -15.27 -13.55
C GLY A 59 5.47 -15.81 -13.98
N TRP A 60 4.41 -15.49 -13.24
CA TRP A 60 3.07 -16.06 -13.44
C TRP A 60 1.98 -15.00 -13.21
N SER A 61 0.91 -15.05 -14.01
CA SER A 61 -0.26 -14.21 -13.76
C SER A 61 -0.97 -14.64 -12.47
N GLY A 62 -1.40 -13.69 -11.65
CA GLY A 62 -2.07 -14.01 -10.39
C GLY A 62 -2.41 -12.81 -9.50
N LEU A 63 -2.95 -13.13 -8.33
CA LEU A 63 -3.26 -12.18 -7.27
C LEU A 63 -2.17 -12.26 -6.20
N LYS A 64 -1.47 -11.15 -5.98
CA LYS A 64 -0.36 -11.05 -5.02
C LYS A 64 -0.87 -10.72 -3.63
N GLN A 65 -1.73 -9.70 -3.53
CA GLN A 65 -2.27 -9.25 -2.25
C GLN A 65 -3.56 -8.46 -2.44
N ILE A 66 -4.56 -8.72 -1.60
CA ILE A 66 -5.76 -7.90 -1.46
C ILE A 66 -5.54 -6.81 -0.42
N ARG A 67 -6.46 -5.84 -0.31
CA ARG A 67 -6.45 -4.84 0.76
C ARG A 67 -6.29 -5.51 2.13
N VAL A 68 -5.38 -4.97 2.93
CA VAL A 68 -5.16 -5.44 4.30
C VAL A 68 -6.20 -4.80 5.20
N ASP A 69 -7.19 -5.59 5.59
CA ASP A 69 -8.24 -5.18 6.53
C ASP A 69 -8.02 -5.82 7.91
N ASN A 70 -7.34 -6.96 7.94
CA ASN A 70 -6.92 -7.68 9.14
C ASN A 70 -5.40 -7.82 9.16
N ASP A 71 -4.82 -7.57 10.33
CA ASP A 71 -3.39 -7.72 10.58
C ASP A 71 -3.17 -8.27 12.00
N GLY A 72 -1.97 -8.76 12.28
CA GLY A 72 -1.67 -9.29 13.60
C GLY A 72 -0.18 -9.51 13.85
N PRO A 73 0.17 -10.01 15.05
CA PRO A 73 1.57 -10.15 15.46
C PRO A 73 2.36 -11.21 14.68
N ARG A 74 1.71 -11.94 13.77
CA ARG A 74 2.32 -12.99 12.94
C ARG A 74 1.83 -12.81 11.51
N ASN A 75 2.72 -13.04 10.54
CA ASN A 75 2.45 -12.77 9.11
C ASN A 75 1.24 -13.50 8.54
N TYR A 76 0.85 -14.65 9.09
CA TYR A 76 -0.33 -15.39 8.63
C TYR A 76 -1.66 -14.82 9.17
N HIS A 77 -1.62 -13.83 10.05
CA HIS A 77 -2.80 -13.06 10.46
C HIS A 77 -3.11 -11.92 9.49
N THR A 78 -2.15 -11.52 8.64
CA THR A 78 -2.31 -10.48 7.64
C THR A 78 -2.99 -11.06 6.39
N ASN A 79 -3.93 -10.31 5.80
CA ASN A 79 -4.54 -10.71 4.53
C ASN A 79 -3.47 -10.86 3.41
N SER A 80 -3.61 -11.92 2.62
CA SER A 80 -2.75 -12.20 1.46
C SER A 80 -3.57 -12.09 0.16
N HIS A 81 -3.65 -13.15 -0.65
CA HIS A 81 -4.59 -13.25 -1.78
C HIS A 81 -6.03 -13.58 -1.32
N SER A 82 -6.19 -13.86 -0.03
CA SER A 82 -7.46 -14.21 0.61
C SER A 82 -7.61 -13.51 1.97
N GLY A 83 -8.87 -13.42 2.40
CA GLY A 83 -9.28 -12.78 3.65
C GLY A 83 -10.68 -13.23 4.04
N GLY A 84 -11.56 -12.26 4.34
CA GLY A 84 -12.99 -12.53 4.47
C GLY A 84 -13.62 -13.06 3.17
N SER A 85 -12.97 -12.81 2.03
CA SER A 85 -13.27 -13.42 0.74
C SER A 85 -11.99 -13.60 -0.10
N MET A 86 -12.11 -14.35 -1.20
CA MET A 86 -11.04 -14.52 -2.18
C MET A 86 -10.97 -13.28 -3.08
N GLY A 87 -9.78 -12.69 -3.28
CA GLY A 87 -9.65 -11.53 -4.16
C GLY A 87 -10.40 -10.29 -3.72
N ALA A 88 -10.83 -10.21 -2.45
CA ALA A 88 -11.74 -9.20 -1.94
C ALA A 88 -13.05 -9.07 -2.76
N ILE A 89 -13.48 -10.16 -3.41
CA ILE A 89 -14.74 -10.22 -4.12
C ILE A 89 -15.87 -10.34 -3.10
N HIS A 90 -16.88 -9.48 -3.18
CA HIS A 90 -18.00 -9.45 -2.25
C HIS A 90 -19.29 -9.00 -2.94
N ASP A 91 -20.43 -9.29 -2.31
CA ASP A 91 -21.72 -8.88 -2.82
C ASP A 91 -22.00 -7.40 -2.52
N HIS A 92 -22.74 -6.76 -3.44
CA HIS A 92 -23.42 -5.50 -3.17
C HIS A 92 -24.92 -5.74 -3.20
N SER A 93 -25.47 -6.27 -2.11
CA SER A 93 -26.92 -6.51 -1.97
C SER A 93 -27.79 -5.26 -2.17
N ASN A 94 -27.21 -4.06 -2.07
CA ASN A 94 -27.86 -2.78 -2.33
C ASN A 94 -27.80 -2.32 -3.80
N ASN A 95 -27.01 -2.98 -4.66
CA ASN A 95 -26.86 -2.62 -6.06
C ASN A 95 -27.29 -3.77 -6.97
N GLN A 96 -28.07 -3.45 -8.01
CA GLN A 96 -28.48 -4.46 -8.97
C GLN A 96 -27.30 -4.93 -9.82
N ILE A 97 -27.14 -6.25 -9.95
CA ILE A 97 -26.26 -6.94 -10.90
C ILE A 97 -24.80 -6.41 -10.82
N THR A 98 -24.37 -6.08 -9.59
CA THR A 98 -23.04 -5.53 -9.33
C THR A 98 -22.25 -6.51 -8.46
N VAL A 99 -21.06 -6.88 -8.92
CA VAL A 99 -20.08 -7.63 -8.13
C VAL A 99 -19.05 -6.64 -7.61
N GLY A 100 -18.88 -6.62 -6.28
CA GLY A 100 -17.87 -5.80 -5.63
C GLY A 100 -16.52 -6.49 -5.71
N GLN A 101 -15.49 -5.74 -6.08
CA GLN A 101 -14.12 -6.20 -6.00
C GLN A 101 -13.29 -5.16 -5.25
N GLY A 102 -12.77 -5.56 -4.10
CA GLY A 102 -11.90 -4.71 -3.31
C GLY A 102 -10.57 -4.40 -4.01
N GLU A 103 -9.76 -3.61 -3.32
CA GLU A 103 -8.44 -3.20 -3.80
C GLU A 103 -7.48 -4.39 -3.79
N GLY A 104 -6.64 -4.49 -4.81
CA GLY A 104 -5.69 -5.59 -4.93
C GLY A 104 -4.47 -5.26 -5.79
N GLN A 105 -3.44 -6.07 -5.60
CA GLN A 105 -2.23 -6.13 -6.41
C GLN A 105 -2.30 -7.38 -7.27
N PHE A 106 -2.35 -7.19 -8.58
CA PHE A 106 -2.46 -8.25 -9.55
C PHE A 106 -1.26 -8.22 -10.48
N VAL A 107 -0.86 -9.39 -10.95
CA VAL A 107 0.12 -9.57 -12.02
C VAL A 107 -0.61 -10.18 -13.20
N LEU A 108 -0.63 -9.52 -14.35
CA LEU A 108 -1.11 -10.10 -15.60
C LEU A 108 0.00 -10.02 -16.64
N ASN A 109 0.42 -11.18 -17.15
CA ASN A 109 1.50 -11.30 -18.14
C ASN A 109 2.80 -10.61 -17.69
N GLY A 110 3.15 -10.73 -16.40
CA GLY A 110 4.34 -10.11 -15.81
C GLY A 110 4.22 -8.60 -15.54
N VAL A 111 3.06 -7.99 -15.82
CA VAL A 111 2.80 -6.59 -15.48
C VAL A 111 2.04 -6.53 -14.16
N GLU A 112 2.69 -5.96 -13.14
CA GLU A 112 2.06 -5.68 -11.85
C GLU A 112 1.25 -4.38 -11.93
N PHE A 113 0.00 -4.42 -11.47
CA PHE A 113 -0.84 -3.25 -11.30
C PHE A 113 -1.62 -3.31 -9.99
N ARG A 114 -1.91 -2.11 -9.49
CA ARG A 114 -2.72 -1.89 -8.31
C ARG A 114 -4.06 -1.35 -8.75
N THR A 115 -5.11 -1.96 -8.27
CA THR A 115 -6.47 -1.46 -8.48
C THR A 115 -6.94 -0.67 -7.27
N ARG A 116 -7.85 0.27 -7.50
CA ARG A 116 -8.70 0.80 -6.44
C ARG A 116 -9.85 -0.18 -6.18
N HIS A 117 -10.79 0.20 -5.33
CA HIS A 117 -12.04 -0.54 -5.19
C HIS A 117 -12.77 -0.47 -6.52
N ASN A 118 -13.10 -1.61 -7.12
CA ASN A 118 -13.76 -1.68 -8.42
C ASN A 118 -15.04 -2.50 -8.28
N ASP A 119 -16.15 -1.81 -8.44
CA ASP A 119 -17.44 -2.47 -8.53
C ASP A 119 -17.76 -2.64 -10.01
N TYR A 120 -18.00 -3.89 -10.42
CA TYR A 120 -18.28 -4.23 -11.80
C TYR A 120 -19.73 -4.61 -11.96
N GLN A 121 -20.43 -3.90 -12.85
CA GLN A 121 -21.76 -4.33 -13.29
C GLN A 121 -21.62 -5.47 -14.29
N LEU A 122 -22.27 -6.60 -14.02
CA LEU A 122 -22.30 -7.72 -14.96
C LEU A 122 -23.29 -7.37 -16.08
N ARG A 123 -22.74 -7.14 -17.28
CA ARG A 123 -23.51 -6.79 -18.47
C ARG A 123 -23.13 -7.73 -19.62
N MET A 124 -24.05 -7.92 -20.56
CA MET A 124 -23.78 -8.63 -21.81
C MET A 124 -23.67 -7.65 -22.98
N PRO A 125 -23.00 -8.04 -24.09
CA PRO A 125 -23.09 -7.30 -25.34
C PRO A 125 -24.55 -7.11 -25.77
N SER A 126 -24.89 -5.94 -26.32
CA SER A 126 -26.27 -5.69 -26.73
C SER A 126 -26.66 -6.59 -27.91
N PRO A 127 -27.78 -7.33 -27.83
CA PRO A 127 -28.26 -8.12 -28.97
C PRO A 127 -28.85 -7.24 -30.09
N LYS A 128 -29.06 -5.94 -29.82
CA LYS A 128 -29.72 -5.00 -30.73
C LYS A 128 -28.74 -4.14 -31.53
N SER A 129 -27.44 -4.17 -31.20
CA SER A 129 -26.43 -3.31 -31.82
C SER A 129 -25.08 -3.99 -31.85
N SER A 130 -24.38 -3.88 -32.97
CA SER A 130 -22.99 -4.31 -33.12
C SER A 130 -21.98 -3.18 -32.91
N ALA A 131 -22.44 -2.00 -32.50
CA ALA A 131 -21.55 -0.87 -32.23
C ALA A 131 -20.68 -1.14 -30.99
N TYR A 132 -19.46 -0.60 -31.02
CA TYR A 132 -18.47 -0.80 -29.97
C TYR A 132 -18.99 -0.34 -28.60
N HIS A 133 -18.76 -1.17 -27.57
CA HIS A 133 -19.14 -0.91 -26.17
C HIS A 133 -20.64 -0.69 -25.89
N VAL A 134 -21.54 -1.07 -26.80
CA VAL A 134 -22.98 -1.07 -26.50
C VAL A 134 -23.33 -2.33 -25.72
N MET A 135 -23.67 -2.15 -24.44
CA MET A 135 -23.98 -3.23 -23.51
C MET A 135 -25.48 -3.25 -23.17
N SER A 136 -25.96 -4.39 -22.70
CA SER A 136 -27.32 -4.59 -22.18
C SER A 136 -27.28 -5.39 -20.89
N GLU A 137 -28.36 -5.33 -20.13
CA GLU A 137 -28.50 -6.09 -18.88
C GLU A 137 -28.56 -7.59 -19.16
N ILE A 138 -27.96 -8.40 -18.29
CA ILE A 138 -28.07 -9.86 -18.37
C ILE A 138 -29.47 -10.24 -17.86
N PRO A 139 -30.33 -10.84 -18.69
CA PRO A 139 -31.67 -11.23 -18.24
C PRO A 139 -31.58 -12.34 -17.19
N PHE A 140 -32.43 -12.26 -16.17
CA PHE A 140 -32.60 -13.36 -15.23
C PHE A 140 -33.14 -14.61 -15.95
N PRO A 141 -32.78 -15.81 -15.48
CA PRO A 141 -33.40 -17.03 -15.98
C PRO A 141 -34.92 -16.97 -15.74
N PRO A 142 -35.73 -17.58 -16.62
CA PRO A 142 -37.17 -17.62 -16.45
C PRO A 142 -37.53 -18.35 -15.14
N VAL A 143 -38.57 -17.87 -14.47
CA VAL A 143 -39.08 -18.48 -13.25
C VAL A 143 -39.51 -19.92 -13.55
N PRO A 144 -39.06 -20.93 -12.75
CA PRO A 144 -39.47 -22.31 -12.94
C PRO A 144 -40.99 -22.47 -12.92
N ARG A 145 -41.52 -23.37 -13.77
CA ARG A 145 -42.96 -23.57 -13.95
C ARG A 145 -43.66 -23.98 -12.65
N GLN A 146 -42.98 -24.73 -11.78
CA GLN A 146 -43.50 -25.16 -10.48
C GLN A 146 -43.83 -23.98 -9.54
N VAL A 147 -43.19 -22.83 -9.73
CA VAL A 147 -43.47 -21.59 -9.00
C VAL A 147 -44.65 -20.88 -9.66
N LEU A 148 -44.68 -20.77 -10.99
CA LEU A 148 -45.76 -20.11 -11.73
C LEU A 148 -47.12 -20.82 -11.62
N GLU A 149 -47.13 -22.13 -11.40
CA GLU A 149 -48.34 -22.94 -11.25
C GLU A 149 -48.99 -22.86 -9.86
N LYS A 150 -48.39 -22.12 -8.92
CA LYS A 150 -48.94 -21.93 -7.58
C LYS A 150 -50.22 -21.07 -7.63
N PRO A 151 -51.27 -21.42 -6.86
CA PRO A 151 -52.54 -20.69 -6.83
C PRO A 151 -52.43 -19.21 -6.45
N SER A 152 -51.42 -18.82 -5.68
CA SER A 152 -51.23 -17.44 -5.21
C SER A 152 -49.76 -17.08 -5.10
N VAL A 153 -49.46 -15.77 -5.08
CA VAL A 153 -48.10 -15.23 -4.91
C VAL A 153 -47.52 -15.59 -3.54
N GLN A 154 -48.34 -15.73 -2.50
CA GLN A 154 -47.89 -16.15 -1.17
C GLN A 154 -47.42 -17.62 -1.13
N GLU A 155 -47.84 -18.43 -2.10
CA GLU A 155 -47.47 -19.83 -2.25
C GLU A 155 -46.35 -20.06 -3.28
N GLN A 156 -45.92 -18.99 -3.97
CA GLN A 156 -44.74 -18.94 -4.84
C GLN A 156 -43.47 -18.82 -4.00
#